data_AF-A0A3L6PTY6-F1
#
_entry.id   AF-A0A3L6PTY6-F1
#
_cell.length_a   1.000
_cell.length_b   1.000
_cell.length_c   1.000
_cell.angle_alpha   90.00
_cell.angle_beta   90.00
_cell.angle_gamma   90.00
#
_symmetry.space_group_name_H-M   'P 1'
#
loop_
_entity.id
_entity.type
_entity.pdbx_description
1 polymer ?
#
loop_
_entity_poly.entity_id
_entity_poly.type
_entity_poly.pdbx_seq_one_letter_code
_entity_poly.pdbx_strand_id
1 'polypeptide(L)'
;MSQSSAHPSLCPPRHGHPPDGGGAPPPSRVLLDLHEYVADRENFTSAYGTMSNGEAIRVTFCTAPPPLVSYICVWCPNLPPTKLVMEPTIEAAEADLVHFRVSLRAYSSLCDYFVYKAPSGGKGPSLSRLEKPDRYPPYGNCIALLAQREVGDIRPHVEDDGHCYLAALNHDMSRLGNFNLLLHNFMDKKWSSTPFL
;
A
#
# COMPACT_ATOMS: atom_id res chain seq x y z
N MET A 1 -16.09 34.96 8.83
CA MET A 1 -15.63 33.68 9.42
C MET A 1 -15.15 32.82 8.27
N SER A 2 -13.83 32.65 8.12
CA SER A 2 -13.26 31.81 7.06
C SER A 2 -13.46 30.35 7.46
N GLN A 3 -14.33 29.61 6.77
CA GLN A 3 -14.35 28.15 6.91
C GLN A 3 -13.01 27.64 6.37
N SER A 4 -12.12 27.22 7.27
CA SER A 4 -10.99 26.38 6.89
C SER A 4 -11.60 25.06 6.45
N SER A 5 -11.68 24.83 5.13
CA SER A 5 -12.10 23.53 4.59
C SER A 5 -11.10 22.49 5.05
N ALA A 6 -11.57 21.46 5.77
CA ALA A 6 -10.74 20.32 6.13
C ALA A 6 -10.18 19.68 4.85
N HIS A 7 -8.94 19.18 4.92
CA HIS A 7 -8.31 18.53 3.77
C HIS A 7 -9.12 17.28 3.37
N PRO A 8 -9.38 17.00 2.07
CA PRO A 8 -10.27 15.92 1.64
C PRO A 8 -9.99 14.54 2.25
N SER A 9 -8.73 14.19 2.46
CA SER A 9 -8.35 12.91 3.09
C SER A 9 -8.67 12.80 4.58
N LEU A 10 -9.09 13.89 5.26
CA LEU A 10 -9.73 13.83 6.60
C LEU A 10 -11.23 13.53 6.52
N CYS A 11 -11.80 13.42 5.32
CA CYS A 11 -13.22 13.19 5.10
C CYS A 11 -13.43 11.88 4.31
N PRO A 12 -13.06 10.72 4.88
CA PRO A 12 -13.23 9.45 4.19
C PRO A 12 -14.70 9.13 3.85
N PRO A 13 -14.95 8.36 2.78
CA PRO A 13 -16.30 7.98 2.38
C PRO A 13 -17.06 7.26 3.50
N ARG A 14 -18.40 7.36 3.51
CA ARG A 14 -19.22 6.75 4.58
C ARG A 14 -19.47 5.26 4.39
N HIS A 15 -19.29 4.73 3.19
CA HIS A 15 -19.47 3.31 2.87
C HIS A 15 -18.22 2.49 3.16
N GLY A 16 -18.35 1.17 3.32
CA GLY A 16 -17.22 0.26 3.56
C GLY A 16 -16.63 0.31 4.96
N HIS A 17 -17.16 1.16 5.86
CA HIS A 17 -16.87 1.16 7.29
C HIS A 17 -18.05 1.72 8.11
N PRO A 18 -18.52 1.05 9.18
CA PRO A 18 -18.05 -0.26 9.66
C PRO A 18 -18.32 -1.36 8.62
N PRO A 19 -17.57 -2.49 8.65
CA PRO A 19 -17.85 -3.61 7.76
C PRO A 19 -19.30 -4.06 8.00
N ASP A 20 -20.01 -4.41 6.93
CA ASP A 20 -21.39 -4.89 7.04
C ASP A 20 -21.42 -6.07 8.03
N GLY A 21 -22.14 -5.91 9.14
CA GLY A 21 -22.20 -6.88 10.25
C GLY A 21 -22.84 -8.23 9.88
N GLY A 22 -23.13 -8.45 8.61
CA GLY A 22 -23.78 -9.65 8.07
C GLY A 22 -22.82 -10.81 7.77
N GLY A 23 -21.52 -10.70 8.07
CA GLY A 23 -20.56 -11.79 7.82
C GLY A 23 -20.41 -12.14 6.33
N ALA A 24 -20.82 -11.25 5.44
CA ALA A 24 -20.69 -11.45 4.01
C ALA A 24 -19.20 -11.49 3.65
N PRO A 25 -18.76 -12.44 2.81
CA PRO A 25 -17.39 -12.50 2.36
C PRO A 25 -17.03 -11.20 1.60
N PRO A 26 -15.79 -10.72 1.72
CA PRO A 26 -15.35 -9.53 1.00
C PRO A 26 -15.53 -9.71 -0.52
N PRO A 27 -15.81 -8.62 -1.26
CA PRO A 27 -16.00 -8.69 -2.70
C PRO A 27 -14.74 -9.21 -3.40
N SER A 28 -14.91 -10.05 -4.43
CA SER A 28 -13.79 -10.62 -5.20
C SER A 28 -13.05 -9.61 -6.07
N ARG A 29 -13.68 -8.46 -6.35
CA ARG A 29 -13.11 -7.32 -7.09
C ARG A 29 -13.69 -6.03 -6.55
N VAL A 30 -12.88 -4.97 -6.56
CA VAL A 30 -13.28 -3.64 -6.10
C VAL A 30 -12.82 -2.59 -7.09
N LEU A 31 -13.53 -1.47 -7.13
CA LEU A 31 -12.98 -0.22 -7.63
C LEU A 31 -12.18 0.41 -6.48
N LEU A 32 -10.92 0.76 -6.70
CA LEU A 32 -10.05 1.33 -5.66
C LEU A 32 -9.82 2.82 -5.91
N ASP A 33 -10.06 3.63 -4.88
CA ASP A 33 -9.63 5.03 -4.83
C ASP A 33 -8.10 5.04 -4.66
N LEU A 34 -7.41 5.82 -5.49
CA LEU A 34 -5.95 5.97 -5.41
C LEU A 34 -5.51 6.98 -4.34
N HIS A 35 -6.48 7.63 -3.69
CA HIS A 35 -6.25 8.46 -2.51
C HIS A 35 -6.36 7.64 -1.22
N GLU A 36 -5.38 7.82 -0.33
CA GLU A 36 -5.52 7.42 1.06
C GLU A 36 -6.24 8.47 1.90
N TYR A 37 -6.96 7.97 2.88
CA TYR A 37 -7.62 8.77 3.89
C TYR A 37 -6.95 8.59 5.24
N VAL A 38 -7.04 9.62 6.09
CA VAL A 38 -6.51 9.57 7.45
C VAL A 38 -7.68 9.48 8.43
N ALA A 39 -7.93 8.28 8.95
CA ALA A 39 -9.02 8.04 9.87
C ALA A 39 -8.85 6.75 10.69
N ASP A 40 -9.37 6.77 11.91
CA ASP A 40 -9.48 5.59 12.77
C ASP A 40 -10.66 4.72 12.30
N ARG A 41 -10.36 3.65 11.55
CA ARG A 41 -11.36 2.75 10.94
C ARG A 41 -11.06 1.27 11.13
N GLU A 42 -10.58 0.91 12.32
CA GLU A 42 -10.20 -0.47 12.62
C GLU A 42 -11.29 -1.50 12.30
N ASN A 43 -10.88 -2.60 11.67
CA ASN A 43 -11.72 -3.75 11.33
C ASN A 43 -10.84 -4.99 11.03
N PHE A 44 -11.43 -6.11 10.63
CA PHE A 44 -10.72 -7.37 10.32
C PHE A 44 -9.73 -7.28 9.15
N THR A 45 -9.78 -6.24 8.32
CA THR A 45 -8.82 -5.98 7.24
C THR A 45 -7.65 -5.10 7.69
N SER A 46 -7.61 -4.73 8.98
CA SER A 46 -6.57 -3.83 9.49
C SER A 46 -5.25 -4.55 9.67
N ALA A 47 -4.21 -4.01 9.06
CA ALA A 47 -2.84 -4.45 9.24
C ALA A 47 -2.02 -3.39 10.00
N TYR A 48 -1.00 -3.85 10.70
CA TYR A 48 -0.21 -3.04 11.63
C TYR A 48 1.26 -3.05 11.23
N GLY A 49 1.95 -1.94 11.48
CA GLY A 49 3.39 -1.83 11.26
C GLY A 49 4.01 -0.67 12.01
N THR A 50 5.26 -0.36 11.65
CA THR A 50 6.03 0.72 12.24
C THR A 50 6.70 1.55 11.15
N MET A 51 6.58 2.86 11.22
CA MET A 51 7.24 3.83 10.33
C MET A 51 8.74 3.96 10.65
N SER A 52 9.52 4.50 9.72
CA SER A 52 11.00 4.62 9.84
C SER A 52 11.42 5.41 11.08
N ASN A 53 10.60 6.35 11.53
CA ASN A 53 10.80 7.13 12.73
C ASN A 53 10.36 6.43 14.03
N GLY A 54 9.91 5.18 13.96
CA GLY A 54 9.47 4.38 15.12
C GLY A 54 7.99 4.52 15.49
N GLU A 55 7.24 5.38 14.79
CA GLU A 55 5.82 5.58 15.07
C GLU A 55 4.97 4.41 14.57
N ALA A 56 3.94 4.06 15.34
CA ALA A 56 2.99 3.01 14.97
C ALA A 56 2.11 3.48 13.81
N ILE A 57 1.81 2.56 12.89
CA ILE A 57 0.90 2.77 11.77
C ILE A 57 -0.07 1.59 11.67
N ARG A 58 -1.33 1.91 11.40
CA ARG A 58 -2.38 0.96 11.05
C ARG A 58 -2.97 1.34 9.71
N VAL A 59 -3.18 0.35 8.88
CA VAL A 59 -3.74 0.49 7.54
C VAL A 59 -4.96 -0.40 7.43
N THR A 60 -6.08 0.17 7.02
CA THR A 60 -7.36 -0.53 6.94
C THR A 60 -7.93 -0.40 5.54
N PHE A 61 -8.26 -1.54 4.92
CA PHE A 61 -8.91 -1.58 3.61
C PHE A 61 -10.43 -1.55 3.79
N CYS A 62 -11.05 -0.42 3.49
CA CYS A 62 -12.50 -0.27 3.55
C CYS A 62 -13.11 -0.69 2.21
N THR A 63 -13.53 -1.95 2.12
CA THR A 63 -14.07 -2.53 0.90
C THR A 63 -15.54 -2.18 0.71
N ALA A 64 -15.93 -1.95 -0.53
CA ALA A 64 -17.31 -1.76 -0.94
C ALA A 64 -17.54 -2.36 -2.34
N PRO A 65 -18.72 -2.95 -2.59
CA PRO A 65 -19.03 -3.52 -3.90
C PRO A 65 -19.20 -2.40 -4.94
N PRO A 66 -18.72 -2.59 -6.18
CA PRO A 66 -19.01 -1.66 -7.28
C PRO A 66 -20.52 -1.41 -7.44
N PRO A 67 -20.96 -0.17 -7.76
CA PRO A 67 -20.16 0.95 -8.26
C PRO A 67 -19.49 1.81 -7.15
N LEU A 68 -19.65 1.44 -5.87
CA LEU A 68 -18.96 2.15 -4.79
C LEU A 68 -17.45 1.91 -4.88
N VAL A 69 -16.69 2.94 -4.55
CA VAL A 69 -15.23 2.92 -4.59
C VAL A 69 -14.70 2.53 -3.21
N SER A 70 -13.96 1.43 -3.15
CA SER A 70 -13.20 1.04 -1.96
C SER A 70 -11.98 1.93 -1.78
N TYR A 71 -11.49 2.06 -0.56
CA TYR A 71 -10.39 2.97 -0.24
C TYR A 71 -9.58 2.46 0.95
N ILE A 72 -8.41 3.07 1.15
CA ILE A 72 -7.54 2.76 2.28
C ILE A 72 -7.59 3.90 3.30
N CYS A 73 -7.64 3.52 4.57
CA CYS A 73 -7.42 4.44 5.68
C CYS A 73 -6.09 4.14 6.37
N VAL A 74 -5.28 5.18 6.51
CA VAL A 74 -4.06 5.20 7.33
C VAL A 74 -4.38 5.85 8.67
N TRP A 75 -3.93 5.22 9.75
CA TRP A 75 -4.06 5.74 11.09
C TRP A 75 -2.75 5.59 11.84
N CYS A 76 -2.28 6.70 12.41
CA CYS A 76 -1.09 6.72 13.27
C CYS A 76 -1.55 7.18 14.66
N PRO A 77 -1.78 6.27 15.62
CA PRO A 77 -2.48 6.60 16.87
C PRO A 77 -1.78 7.66 17.71
N ASN A 78 -0.45 7.75 17.61
CA ASN A 78 0.36 8.68 18.38
C ASN A 78 0.63 10.01 17.65
N LEU A 79 0.15 10.16 16.41
CA LEU A 79 0.35 11.35 15.60
C LEU A 79 -0.98 12.01 15.26
N PRO A 80 -1.11 13.34 15.40
CA PRO A 80 -2.30 14.02 14.93
C PRO A 80 -2.38 13.93 13.39
N PRO A 81 -3.58 13.78 12.80
CA PRO A 81 -3.75 13.63 11.35
C PRO A 81 -3.08 14.72 10.51
N THR A 82 -2.95 15.93 11.06
CA THR A 82 -2.27 17.08 10.42
C THR A 82 -0.77 16.86 10.21
N LYS A 83 -0.15 15.89 10.88
CA LYS A 83 1.26 15.54 10.70
C LYS A 83 1.49 14.62 9.50
N LEU A 84 0.45 13.98 8.96
CA LEU A 84 0.56 13.19 7.74
C LEU A 84 0.50 14.10 6.50
N VAL A 85 1.29 13.77 5.49
CA VAL A 85 1.15 14.31 4.13
C VAL A 85 0.01 13.59 3.45
N MET A 86 -0.77 14.32 2.67
CA MET A 86 -2.12 13.93 2.27
C MET A 86 -2.31 13.85 0.75
N GLU A 87 -1.21 13.91 0.00
CA GLU A 87 -1.16 13.76 -1.46
C GLU A 87 -1.40 12.30 -1.86
N PRO A 88 -1.87 11.99 -3.08
CA PRO A 88 -2.11 10.62 -3.50
C PRO A 88 -0.86 9.75 -3.32
N THR A 89 -1.10 8.60 -2.73
CA THR A 89 -0.10 7.75 -2.07
C THR A 89 -0.08 6.33 -2.63
N ILE A 90 -1.17 5.86 -3.24
CA ILE A 90 -1.25 4.53 -3.84
C ILE A 90 -0.57 4.56 -5.20
N GLU A 91 0.53 3.81 -5.32
CA GLU A 91 1.38 3.81 -6.52
C GLU A 91 1.18 2.56 -7.38
N ALA A 92 0.73 1.45 -6.78
CA ALA A 92 0.35 0.24 -7.52
C ALA A 92 -0.63 -0.61 -6.71
N ALA A 93 -1.48 -1.36 -7.39
CA ALA A 93 -2.31 -2.41 -6.80
C ALA A 93 -2.39 -3.60 -7.76
N GLU A 94 -2.22 -4.81 -7.25
CA GLU A 94 -2.30 -6.04 -8.04
C GLU A 94 -2.82 -7.18 -7.15
N ALA A 95 -3.81 -7.94 -7.64
CA ALA A 95 -4.46 -9.00 -6.88
C ALA A 95 -4.88 -8.58 -5.45
N ASP A 96 -4.26 -9.15 -4.41
CA ASP A 96 -4.48 -8.90 -3.00
C ASP A 96 -3.47 -7.92 -2.39
N LEU A 97 -2.70 -7.20 -3.22
CA LEU A 97 -1.61 -6.32 -2.79
C LEU A 97 -1.86 -4.88 -3.17
N VAL A 98 -1.48 -3.96 -2.29
CA VAL A 98 -1.46 -2.52 -2.55
C VAL A 98 -0.14 -1.93 -2.08
N HIS A 99 0.56 -1.25 -2.99
CA HIS A 99 1.77 -0.50 -2.72
C HIS A 99 1.45 0.98 -2.59
N PHE A 100 1.95 1.58 -1.51
CA PHE A 100 1.72 2.98 -1.24
C PHE A 100 2.82 3.60 -0.38
N ARG A 101 2.83 4.93 -0.34
CA ARG A 101 3.78 5.72 0.46
C ARG A 101 3.07 6.52 1.55
N VAL A 102 3.71 6.63 2.71
CA VAL A 102 3.26 7.50 3.80
C VAL A 102 4.39 8.43 4.17
N SER A 103 4.11 9.73 4.22
CA SER A 103 5.10 10.75 4.58
C SER A 103 4.59 11.61 5.71
N LEU A 104 5.52 12.06 6.57
CA LEU A 104 5.21 13.03 7.61
C LEU A 104 5.53 14.43 7.09
N ARG A 105 4.68 15.42 7.38
CA ARG A 105 4.90 16.81 6.94
C ARG A 105 6.23 17.38 7.40
N ALA A 106 6.68 17.01 8.59
CA ALA A 106 7.96 17.45 9.13
C ALA A 106 9.17 16.84 8.40
N TYR A 107 8.95 15.77 7.64
CA TYR A 107 9.96 14.99 6.93
C TYR A 107 9.46 14.64 5.53
N SER A 108 8.88 15.59 4.80
CA SER A 108 8.24 15.30 3.50
C SER A 108 9.21 14.74 2.45
N SER A 109 10.52 14.90 2.65
CA SER A 109 11.59 14.28 1.85
C SER A 109 11.87 12.81 2.23
N LEU A 110 11.32 12.31 3.33
CA LEU A 110 11.42 10.93 3.82
C LEU A 110 10.04 10.30 3.82
N CYS A 111 9.71 9.61 2.73
CA CYS A 111 8.53 8.75 2.64
C CYS A 111 8.86 7.34 3.15
N ASP A 112 7.96 6.70 3.88
CA ASP A 112 7.97 5.27 4.10
C ASP A 112 7.12 4.59 3.03
N TYR A 113 7.65 3.52 2.44
CA TYR A 113 6.93 2.74 1.43
C TYR A 113 6.43 1.46 2.07
N PHE A 114 5.19 1.12 1.79
CA PHE A 114 4.50 -0.02 2.36
C PHE A 114 3.85 -0.86 1.28
N VAL A 115 3.81 -2.17 1.53
CA VAL A 115 2.91 -3.08 0.86
C VAL A 115 1.92 -3.64 1.87
N TYR A 116 0.66 -3.37 1.61
CA TYR A 116 -0.47 -4.01 2.26
C TYR A 116 -0.83 -5.30 1.51
N LYS A 117 -1.01 -6.40 2.24
CA LYS A 117 -1.60 -7.64 1.73
C LYS A 117 -2.96 -7.86 2.37
N ALA A 118 -3.99 -8.01 1.56
CA ALA A 118 -5.35 -8.27 2.00
C ALA A 118 -5.47 -9.67 2.63
N PRO A 119 -6.48 -9.89 3.50
CA PRO A 119 -6.72 -11.22 4.07
C PRO A 119 -7.00 -12.23 2.95
N SER A 120 -6.31 -13.37 2.98
CA SER A 120 -6.46 -14.43 1.97
C SER A 120 -6.12 -15.81 2.55
N GLY A 121 -6.83 -16.85 2.12
CA GLY A 121 -6.51 -18.25 2.48
C GLY A 121 -6.48 -18.55 3.99
N GLY A 122 -7.25 -17.83 4.80
CA GLY A 122 -7.24 -17.96 6.27
C GLY A 122 -6.12 -17.18 6.97
N LYS A 123 -5.20 -16.55 6.22
CA LYS A 123 -4.21 -15.62 6.75
C LYS A 123 -4.84 -14.22 6.86
N GLY A 124 -4.60 -13.55 7.98
CA GLY A 124 -5.03 -12.17 8.20
C GLY A 124 -4.31 -11.17 7.28
N PRO A 125 -4.73 -9.91 7.28
CA PRO A 125 -4.05 -8.87 6.51
C PRO A 125 -2.65 -8.62 7.09
N SER A 126 -1.72 -8.17 6.24
CA SER A 126 -0.37 -7.83 6.68
C SER A 126 0.13 -6.53 6.07
N LEU A 127 1.06 -5.89 6.77
CA LEU A 127 1.67 -4.64 6.35
C LEU A 127 3.18 -4.78 6.45
N SER A 128 3.85 -4.67 5.30
CA SER A 128 5.30 -4.75 5.21
C SER A 128 5.85 -3.39 4.83
N ARG A 129 6.69 -2.82 5.68
CA ARG A 129 7.50 -1.66 5.31
C ARG A 129 8.63 -2.12 4.41
N LEU A 130 8.82 -1.44 3.28
CA LEU A 130 9.94 -1.66 2.40
C LEU A 130 11.17 -0.95 2.94
N GLU A 131 12.30 -1.66 2.99
CA GLU A 131 13.59 -1.02 3.16
C GLU A 131 13.86 -0.20 1.90
N LYS A 132 14.21 1.08 2.08
CA LYS A 132 14.64 1.93 0.97
C LYS A 132 15.91 1.31 0.38
N PRO A 133 15.92 0.87 -0.88
CA PRO A 133 17.18 0.69 -1.57
C PRO A 133 17.88 2.04 -1.60
N ASP A 134 19.22 2.03 -1.56
CA ASP A 134 20.07 3.23 -1.57
C ASP A 134 19.77 4.21 -2.75
N ARG A 135 18.97 3.76 -3.73
CA ARG A 135 18.50 4.50 -4.91
C ARG A 135 17.02 4.24 -5.19
N TYR A 136 16.10 4.53 -4.27
CA TYR A 136 14.68 4.50 -4.61
C TYR A 136 14.36 5.60 -5.63
N PRO A 137 13.57 5.35 -6.69
CA PRO A 137 13.35 6.33 -7.73
C PRO A 137 12.61 7.56 -7.18
N PRO A 138 12.98 8.78 -7.60
CA PRO A 138 12.26 10.01 -7.24
C PRO A 138 10.90 10.15 -7.96
N TYR A 139 10.50 9.19 -8.80
CA TYR A 139 9.30 9.27 -9.62
C TYR A 139 8.30 8.16 -9.26
N GLY A 140 7.19 8.54 -8.63
CA GLY A 140 6.11 7.64 -8.17
C GLY A 140 5.27 6.97 -9.26
N ASN A 141 5.72 6.97 -10.52
CA ASN A 141 4.94 6.48 -11.67
C ASN A 141 5.60 5.29 -12.38
N CYS A 142 6.65 4.72 -11.79
CA CYS A 142 7.48 3.69 -12.42
C CYS A 142 7.47 2.37 -11.65
N ILE A 143 6.44 2.13 -10.83
CA ILE A 143 6.35 0.99 -9.93
C ILE A 143 5.20 0.08 -10.37
N ALA A 144 5.49 -1.22 -10.46
CA ALA A 144 4.52 -2.27 -10.72
C ALA A 144 4.64 -3.35 -9.64
N LEU A 145 3.51 -3.89 -9.22
CA LEU A 145 3.45 -5.09 -8.41
C LEU A 145 3.26 -6.29 -9.33
N LEU A 146 4.10 -7.31 -9.17
CA LEU A 146 3.97 -8.58 -9.86
C LEU A 146 3.71 -9.68 -8.84
N ALA A 147 2.45 -10.11 -8.77
CA ALA A 147 2.10 -11.33 -8.06
C ALA A 147 2.48 -12.54 -8.91
N GLN A 148 3.50 -13.28 -8.51
CA GLN A 148 3.82 -14.58 -9.10
C GLN A 148 2.86 -15.61 -8.51
N ARG A 149 1.84 -15.95 -9.31
CA ARG A 149 1.03 -17.15 -9.10
C ARG A 149 1.69 -18.29 -9.84
N GLU A 150 2.03 -19.38 -9.16
CA GLU A 150 2.45 -20.59 -9.86
C GLU A 150 1.28 -21.06 -10.75
N VAL A 151 1.42 -20.87 -12.06
CA VAL A 151 0.48 -21.42 -13.06
C VAL A 151 0.86 -22.89 -13.23
N GLY A 152 0.40 -23.73 -12.31
CA GLY A 152 0.56 -25.18 -12.45
C GLY A 152 0.66 -25.96 -11.15
N ASP A 153 -0.41 -26.01 -10.36
CA ASP A 153 -0.90 -27.33 -9.93
C ASP A 153 -2.34 -27.20 -9.41
N ILE A 154 -3.22 -28.08 -9.88
CA ILE A 154 -4.52 -28.31 -9.25
C ILE A 154 -4.24 -29.13 -7.98
N ARG A 155 -3.63 -28.50 -6.97
CA ARG A 155 -3.49 -29.08 -5.64
C ARG A 155 -4.23 -28.19 -4.64
N PRO A 156 -5.33 -28.68 -4.03
CA PRO A 156 -5.88 -28.02 -2.86
C PRO A 156 -4.87 -28.20 -1.72
N HIS A 157 -4.48 -27.11 -1.06
CA HIS A 157 -3.55 -27.06 0.09
C HIS A 157 -2.05 -27.11 -0.20
N VAL A 158 -1.54 -26.18 -1.00
CA VAL A 158 -0.24 -25.57 -0.65
C VAL A 158 -0.56 -24.15 -0.18
N GLU A 159 -0.07 -23.80 1.01
CA GLU A 159 -0.16 -22.42 1.49
C GLU A 159 0.49 -21.53 0.44
N ASP A 160 -0.33 -20.72 -0.25
CA ASP A 160 0.14 -19.72 -1.19
C ASP A 160 0.90 -18.67 -0.39
N ASP A 161 2.19 -18.91 -0.19
CA ASP A 161 3.10 -17.92 0.37
C ASP A 161 3.33 -16.74 -0.60
N GLY A 162 2.68 -16.77 -1.77
CA GLY A 162 2.44 -15.62 -2.62
C GLY A 162 3.71 -14.88 -2.94
N HIS A 163 4.49 -15.42 -3.85
CA HIS A 163 5.67 -14.74 -4.38
C HIS A 163 5.23 -13.39 -4.96
N CYS A 164 5.69 -12.30 -4.36
CA CYS A 164 5.48 -10.96 -4.90
C CYS A 164 6.84 -10.37 -5.25
N TYR A 165 6.89 -9.68 -6.39
CA TYR A 165 7.96 -8.78 -6.73
C TYR A 165 7.42 -7.37 -6.83
N LEU A 166 8.11 -6.43 -6.20
CA LEU A 166 7.97 -5.02 -6.54
C LEU A 166 8.97 -4.73 -7.65
N ALA A 167 8.48 -4.37 -8.82
CA ALA A 167 9.30 -3.92 -9.94
C ALA A 167 9.29 -2.39 -10.00
N ALA A 168 10.46 -1.76 -10.00
CA ALA A 168 10.57 -0.32 -10.17
C ALA A 168 11.58 0.03 -11.27
N LEU A 169 11.21 0.93 -12.17
CA LEU A 169 12.12 1.49 -13.16
C LEU A 169 12.85 2.70 -12.55
N ASN A 170 14.16 2.60 -12.38
CA ASN A 170 14.97 3.65 -11.77
C ASN A 170 15.85 4.35 -12.81
N HIS A 171 15.78 5.68 -12.87
CA HIS A 171 16.61 6.47 -13.78
C HIS A 171 18.05 6.58 -13.22
N ASP A 172 19.04 6.14 -13.99
CA ASP A 172 20.44 6.34 -13.62
C ASP A 172 20.80 7.82 -13.83
N MET A 173 20.85 8.58 -12.74
CA MET A 173 21.20 10.00 -12.77
C MET A 173 22.64 10.25 -13.27
N SER A 174 23.50 9.23 -13.30
CA SER A 174 24.85 9.34 -13.86
C SER A 174 24.89 9.15 -15.38
N ARG A 175 23.82 8.59 -15.99
CA ARG A 175 23.72 8.31 -17.42
C ARG A 175 22.31 8.54 -17.93
N LEU A 176 22.11 9.70 -18.57
CA LEU A 176 20.86 10.08 -19.24
C LEU A 176 20.35 8.94 -20.14
N GLY A 177 19.08 8.55 -19.96
CA GLY A 177 18.40 7.55 -20.79
C GLY A 177 18.59 6.10 -20.33
N ASN A 178 19.39 5.85 -19.29
CA ASN A 178 19.54 4.51 -18.74
C ASN A 178 18.57 4.26 -17.59
N PHE A 179 17.97 3.08 -17.59
CA PHE A 179 17.07 2.64 -16.56
C PHE A 179 17.59 1.36 -15.90
N ASN A 180 17.39 1.22 -14.60
CA ASN A 180 17.62 -0.02 -13.89
C ASN A 180 16.27 -0.58 -13.44
N LEU A 181 16.02 -1.85 -13.75
CA LEU A 181 14.93 -2.60 -13.16
C LEU A 181 15.35 -3.01 -11.75
N LEU A 182 14.68 -2.48 -10.74
CA LEU A 182 14.80 -2.90 -9.36
C LEU A 182 13.71 -3.92 -9.06
N LEU A 183 14.09 -5.08 -8.50
CA LEU A 183 13.16 -6.12 -8.06
C LEU A 183 13.33 -6.33 -6.56
N HIS A 184 12.26 -6.14 -5.79
CA HIS A 184 12.23 -6.52 -4.38
C HIS A 184 11.53 -7.88 -4.22
N ASN A 185 12.24 -8.87 -3.70
CA ASN A 185 11.65 -10.13 -3.26
C ASN A 185 11.16 -9.98 -1.82
N PHE A 186 9.85 -10.10 -1.60
CA PHE A 186 9.26 -9.99 -0.26
C PHE A 186 9.62 -11.14 0.68
N MET A 187 10.01 -12.31 0.15
CA MET A 187 10.45 -13.44 0.96
C MET A 187 11.84 -13.20 1.56
N ASP A 188 12.78 -12.83 0.70
CA ASP A 188 14.17 -12.62 1.10
C ASP A 188 14.42 -11.22 1.67
N LYS A 189 13.45 -10.31 1.54
CA LYS A 189 13.56 -8.87 1.84
C LYS A 189 14.78 -8.24 1.17
N LYS A 190 15.07 -8.67 -0.05
CA LYS A 190 16.27 -8.27 -0.81
C LYS A 190 15.87 -7.59 -2.10
N TRP A 191 16.62 -6.54 -2.39
CA TRP A 191 16.61 -5.85 -3.67
C TRP A 191 17.64 -6.47 -4.61
N SER A 192 17.25 -6.68 -5.86
CA SER A 192 18.15 -6.93 -6.98
C SER A 192 17.98 -5.82 -8.02
N SER A 193 19.04 -5.56 -8.79
CA SER A 193 19.05 -4.53 -9.82
C SER A 193 19.59 -5.13 -11.11
N THR A 194 18.90 -4.89 -12.21
CA THR A 194 19.36 -5.29 -13.55
C THR A 194 19.28 -4.07 -14.48
N PRO A 195 20.36 -3.71 -15.19
CA PRO A 195 20.32 -2.61 -16.14
C PRO A 195 19.40 -2.96 -17.31
N PHE A 196 18.56 -2.02 -17.71
CA PHE A 196 17.76 -2.05 -18.92
C PHE A 196 18.57 -1.32 -20.00
N LEU A 197 18.94 -2.06 -21.06
CA LEU A 197 19.64 -1.52 -22.24
C LEU A 197 18.66 -0.95 -23.26
#